data_AF-X0Z870-F1
#
_entry.id   AF-X0Z870-F1
#
_cell.length_a   1.000
_cell.length_b   1.000
_cell.length_c   1.000
_cell.angle_alpha   90.00
_cell.angle_beta   90.00
_cell.angle_gamma   90.00
#
_symmetry.space_group_name_H-M   'P 1'
#
loop_
_entity.id
_entity.type
_entity.pdbx_description
1 polymer ?
#
loop_
_entity_poly.entity_id
_entity_poly.type
_entity_poly.pdbx_seq_one_letter_code
_entity_poly.pdbx_strand_id
1 'polypeptide(L)'
;MVLTTIKETIELESFTTDINGNVYLQKRINLKERMIHRLIQIDLFEDAYFAFNASERSPNIEVVVSPYPAVPTDMSFVELIPATAFGSFRYPSAGNDSVLFKANGRMGNGFPTSLRQFPSPEISSRNFSIFYSDHLYISI
;
A
#
# COMPACT_ATOMS: atom_id res chain seq x y z
N MET A 1 12.83 18.28 -17.78
CA MET A 1 12.08 17.36 -16.88
C MET A 1 11.99 18.05 -15.54
N VAL A 2 10.79 18.32 -15.03
CA VAL A 2 10.61 18.92 -13.68
C VAL A 2 10.33 17.77 -12.72
N LEU A 3 11.13 17.67 -11.66
CA LEU A 3 10.91 16.68 -10.60
C LEU A 3 10.04 17.34 -9.53
N THR A 4 8.85 16.78 -9.32
CA THR A 4 7.91 17.25 -8.28
C THR A 4 7.97 16.27 -7.12
N THR A 5 8.34 16.76 -5.95
CA THR A 5 8.27 15.98 -4.71
C THR A 5 6.91 16.17 -4.09
N ILE A 6 6.21 15.06 -3.84
CA ILE A 6 4.92 15.04 -3.16
C ILE A 6 5.17 14.44 -1.77
N LYS A 7 4.76 15.16 -0.72
CA LYS A 7 4.81 14.68 0.66
C LYS A 7 3.38 14.57 1.17
N GLU A 8 2.98 13.37 1.51
CA GLU A 8 1.63 13.08 2.00
C GLU A 8 1.71 12.27 3.27
N THR A 9 0.85 12.60 4.22
CA THR A 9 0.67 11.86 5.47
C THR A 9 -0.75 11.29 5.51
N ILE A 10 -0.89 10.13 6.14
CA ILE A 10 -2.19 9.57 6.50
C ILE A 10 -2.18 9.47 8.02
N GLU A 11 -2.95 10.33 8.66
CA GLU A 11 -3.04 10.44 10.12
C GLU A 11 -4.51 10.35 10.50
N LEU A 12 -4.84 9.35 11.32
CA LEU A 12 -6.19 9.02 11.73
C LEU A 12 -6.16 8.70 13.23
N GLU A 13 -7.04 9.32 14.00
CA GLU A 13 -7.18 9.04 15.44
C GLU A 13 -7.75 7.65 15.71
N SER A 14 -8.62 7.17 14.83
CA SER A 14 -9.17 5.82 14.86
C SER A 14 -9.67 5.41 13.47
N PHE A 15 -9.81 4.11 13.27
CA PHE A 15 -10.42 3.53 12.07
C PHE A 15 -11.39 2.43 12.49
N THR A 16 -12.48 2.30 11.74
CA THR A 16 -13.47 1.24 11.95
C THR A 16 -13.13 0.05 11.07
N THR A 17 -13.15 -1.15 11.65
CA THR A 17 -13.01 -2.38 10.89
C THR A 17 -14.36 -2.83 10.33
N ASP A 18 -14.33 -3.63 9.26
CA ASP A 18 -15.50 -4.42 8.86
C ASP A 18 -15.78 -5.54 9.87
N ILE A 19 -16.80 -6.37 9.59
CA ILE A 19 -17.18 -7.52 10.43
C ILE A 19 -16.09 -8.58 10.56
N ASN A 20 -15.12 -8.59 9.64
CA ASN A 20 -14.02 -9.54 9.58
C ASN A 20 -12.72 -8.96 10.17
N GLY A 21 -12.72 -7.70 10.63
CA GLY A 21 -11.53 -7.05 11.18
C GLY A 21 -10.66 -6.33 10.14
N ASN A 22 -11.11 -6.15 8.90
CA ASN A 22 -10.35 -5.48 7.85
C ASN A 22 -10.58 -3.97 7.83
N VAL A 23 -9.56 -3.25 7.39
CA VAL A 23 -9.58 -1.81 7.19
C VAL A 23 -9.06 -1.55 5.79
N TYR A 24 -9.74 -0.67 5.05
CA TYR A 24 -9.32 -0.21 3.74
C TYR A 24 -9.29 1.30 3.73
N LEU A 25 -8.13 1.86 3.43
CA LEU A 25 -7.92 3.30 3.35
C LEU A 25 -7.43 3.64 1.95
N GLN A 26 -7.98 4.72 1.40
CA GLN A 26 -7.54 5.19 0.10
C GLN A 26 -7.45 6.71 0.08
N LYS A 27 -6.28 7.21 -0.29
CA LYS A 27 -6.02 8.63 -0.46
C LYS A 27 -5.73 8.93 -1.93
N ARG A 28 -6.47 9.90 -2.47
CA ARG A 28 -6.25 10.44 -3.82
C ARG A 28 -5.36 11.66 -3.74
N ILE A 29 -4.36 11.70 -4.59
CA ILE A 29 -3.46 12.82 -4.81
C ILE A 29 -3.74 13.34 -6.22
N ASN A 30 -3.99 14.64 -6.34
CA ASN A 30 -4.20 15.27 -7.63
C ASN A 30 -2.84 15.68 -8.21
N LEU A 31 -2.61 15.28 -9.46
CA LEU A 31 -1.44 15.63 -10.25
C LEU A 31 -1.81 16.70 -11.26
N LYS A 32 -0.78 17.27 -11.91
CA LYS A 32 -1.02 18.26 -12.97
C LYS A 32 -1.68 17.59 -14.17
N GLU A 33 -2.82 18.12 -14.57
CA GLU A 33 -3.56 17.67 -15.75
C GLU A 33 -2.75 17.81 -17.04
N ARG A 34 -3.07 16.97 -18.05
CA ARG A 34 -2.50 17.01 -19.40
C ARG A 34 -0.97 16.88 -19.45
N MET A 35 -0.41 16.21 -18.45
CA MET A 35 1.02 15.94 -18.35
C MET A 35 1.28 14.44 -18.36
N ILE A 36 2.49 14.08 -18.78
CA ILE A 36 3.00 12.72 -18.66
C ILE A 36 3.65 12.58 -17.28
N HIS A 37 3.21 11.59 -16.51
CA HIS A 37 3.73 11.34 -15.17
C HIS A 37 4.57 10.07 -15.14
N ARG A 38 5.59 10.09 -14.30
CA ARG A 38 6.43 8.93 -14.00
C ARG A 38 6.75 8.95 -12.52
N LEU A 39 6.49 7.83 -11.86
CA LEU A 39 6.92 7.62 -10.48
C LEU A 39 8.41 7.30 -10.47
N ILE A 40 9.22 8.10 -9.78
CA ILE A 40 10.68 7.91 -9.73
C ILE A 40 11.10 7.12 -8.49
N GLN A 41 10.56 7.52 -7.34
CA GLN A 41 10.89 6.95 -6.04
C GLN A 41 9.71 7.15 -5.09
N ILE A 42 9.53 6.19 -4.19
CA ILE A 42 8.64 6.27 -3.04
C ILE A 42 9.46 5.97 -1.81
N ASP A 43 9.17 6.71 -0.76
CA ASP A 43 9.62 6.42 0.60
C ASP A 43 8.38 6.23 1.46
N LEU A 44 8.32 5.12 2.18
CA LEU A 44 7.21 4.75 3.05
C LEU A 44 7.77 4.62 4.46
N PHE A 45 7.20 5.41 5.37
CA PHE A 45 7.66 5.50 6.74
C PHE A 45 6.49 5.34 7.71
N GLU A 46 6.67 4.47 8.69
CA GLU A 46 5.75 4.29 9.82
C GLU A 46 6.26 5.14 10.99
N ASP A 47 5.58 6.26 11.26
CA ASP A 47 5.99 7.22 12.30
C ASP A 47 5.63 6.77 13.72
N ALA A 48 4.47 6.12 13.87
CA ALA A 48 4.01 5.54 15.13
C ALA A 48 3.67 4.06 14.94
N TYR A 49 4.07 3.22 15.90
CA TYR A 49 3.83 1.78 15.86
C TYR A 49 2.54 1.43 16.58
N PHE A 50 1.75 0.57 15.95
CA PHE A 50 0.53 0.06 16.55
C PHE A 50 0.86 -0.96 17.64
N ALA A 51 0.11 -0.89 18.73
CA ALA A 51 0.08 -1.92 19.75
C ALA A 51 -1.24 -2.67 19.67
N PHE A 52 -1.18 -3.99 19.64
CA PHE A 52 -2.35 -4.88 19.66
C PHE A 52 -2.17 -5.94 20.73
N ASN A 53 -3.27 -6.56 21.15
CA ASN A 53 -3.20 -7.57 22.21
C ASN A 53 -2.34 -8.75 21.73
N ALA A 54 -1.31 -9.13 22.49
CA ALA A 54 -0.38 -10.20 22.10
C ALA A 54 -1.04 -11.59 21.96
N SER A 55 -2.26 -11.74 22.50
CA SER A 55 -3.08 -12.93 22.33
C SER A 55 -3.76 -12.99 20.94
N GLU A 56 -3.72 -11.88 20.19
CA GLU A 56 -4.27 -11.74 18.85
C GLU A 56 -3.17 -11.90 17.80
N ARG A 57 -3.57 -12.30 16.58
CA ARG A 57 -2.66 -12.38 15.45
C ARG A 57 -2.25 -10.99 15.00
N SER A 58 -0.97 -10.79 14.70
CA SER A 58 -0.49 -9.57 14.07
C SER A 58 -1.22 -9.31 12.74
N PRO A 59 -1.77 -8.10 12.52
CA PRO A 59 -2.41 -7.76 11.27
C PRO A 59 -1.39 -7.77 10.12
N ASN A 60 -1.86 -8.14 8.93
CA ASN A 60 -1.09 -7.95 7.70
C ASN A 60 -1.40 -6.56 7.16
N ILE A 61 -0.38 -5.90 6.60
CA ILE A 61 -0.53 -4.60 5.95
C ILE A 61 -0.04 -4.70 4.51
N GLU A 62 -0.73 -4.00 3.61
CA GLU A 62 -0.32 -3.88 2.21
C GLU A 62 -0.61 -2.49 1.70
N VAL A 63 0.43 -1.80 1.23
CA VAL A 63 0.32 -0.47 0.62
C VAL A 63 0.51 -0.61 -0.88
N VAL A 64 -0.40 -0.03 -1.67
CA VAL A 64 -0.31 0.02 -3.12
C VAL A 64 -0.42 1.45 -3.61
N VAL A 65 0.48 1.82 -4.53
CA VAL A 65 0.41 3.09 -5.24
C VAL A 65 0.14 2.85 -6.72
N SER A 66 -0.92 3.46 -7.23
CA SER A 66 -1.42 3.24 -8.59
C SER A 66 -2.07 4.50 -9.18
N PRO A 67 -2.11 4.65 -10.53
CA PRO A 67 -2.83 5.75 -11.19
C PRO A 67 -4.35 5.63 -11.08
N TYR A 68 -4.83 4.44 -10.71
CA TYR A 68 -6.23 4.05 -10.62
C TYR A 68 -6.54 3.58 -9.19
N PRO A 69 -7.79 3.66 -8.74
CA PRO A 69 -8.18 3.13 -7.44
C PRO A 69 -7.92 1.62 -7.37
N ALA A 70 -7.16 1.17 -6.36
CA ALA A 70 -6.92 -0.25 -6.15
C ALA A 70 -8.07 -0.84 -5.31
N VAL A 71 -8.67 -1.93 -5.80
CA VAL A 71 -9.73 -2.65 -5.09
C VAL A 71 -9.14 -3.94 -4.52
N PRO A 72 -9.44 -4.30 -3.26
CA PRO A 72 -9.06 -5.59 -2.70
C PRO A 72 -9.62 -6.75 -3.55
N THR A 73 -8.84 -7.81 -3.66
CA THR A 73 -9.14 -9.02 -4.42
C THR A 73 -9.38 -10.19 -3.48
N ASP A 74 -10.01 -11.26 -3.98
CA ASP A 74 -10.25 -12.50 -3.23
C ASP A 74 -8.98 -13.34 -2.94
N MET A 75 -7.79 -12.76 -3.11
CA MET A 75 -6.51 -13.42 -2.86
C MET A 75 -6.07 -13.29 -1.39
N SER A 76 -5.57 -14.39 -0.83
CA SER A 76 -5.06 -14.43 0.54
C SER A 76 -3.63 -13.87 0.68
N PHE A 77 -3.36 -13.19 1.80
CA PHE A 77 -2.01 -12.82 2.27
C PHE A 77 -1.09 -14.01 2.52
N VAL A 78 -1.65 -15.16 2.89
CA VAL A 78 -0.88 -16.37 3.26
C VAL A 78 -1.54 -17.57 2.60
N GLU A 79 -0.80 -18.28 1.75
CA GLU A 79 -1.28 -19.39 0.91
C GLU A 79 -2.06 -20.47 1.67
N LEU A 80 -1.72 -20.74 2.93
CA LEU A 80 -2.34 -21.77 3.78
C LEU A 80 -3.55 -21.28 4.59
N ILE A 81 -3.92 -20.00 4.45
CA ILE A 81 -5.06 -19.40 5.14
C ILE A 81 -6.03 -18.92 4.07
N PRO A 82 -7.23 -19.52 3.92
CA PRO A 82 -8.20 -19.04 2.94
C PRO A 82 -8.53 -17.56 3.17
N ALA A 83 -8.61 -16.75 2.11
CA ALA A 83 -9.00 -15.34 2.20
C ALA A 83 -10.34 -15.18 2.95
N THR A 84 -11.24 -16.13 2.73
CA THR A 84 -12.58 -16.20 3.34
C THR A 84 -12.59 -16.52 4.84
N ALA A 85 -11.50 -17.05 5.41
CA ALA A 85 -11.45 -17.40 6.83
C ALA A 85 -11.29 -16.17 7.74
N PHE A 86 -10.81 -15.05 7.21
CA PHE A 86 -10.53 -13.82 7.98
C PHE A 86 -10.72 -12.54 7.16
N GLY A 87 -11.44 -12.60 6.04
CA GLY A 87 -11.52 -11.49 5.08
C GLY A 87 -10.15 -10.98 4.63
N SER A 88 -9.16 -11.87 4.52
CA SER A 88 -7.77 -11.50 4.21
C SER A 88 -7.63 -11.22 2.71
N PHE A 89 -8.23 -10.12 2.26
CA PHE A 89 -8.25 -9.67 0.88
C PHE A 89 -7.01 -8.82 0.59
N ARG A 90 -6.23 -9.21 -0.42
CA ARG A 90 -5.06 -8.46 -0.88
C ARG A 90 -5.38 -7.53 -2.03
N TYR A 91 -4.60 -6.48 -2.19
CA TYR A 91 -4.57 -5.69 -3.41
C TYR A 91 -3.94 -6.46 -4.59
N PRO A 92 -4.12 -5.97 -5.84
CA PRO A 92 -3.57 -6.59 -7.04
C PRO A 92 -2.07 -6.89 -6.95
N SER A 93 -1.63 -7.92 -7.68
CA SER A 93 -0.22 -8.33 -7.72
C SER A 93 0.70 -7.16 -8.12
N ALA A 94 1.91 -7.14 -7.55
CA ALA A 94 2.94 -6.15 -7.90
C ALA A 94 3.34 -6.19 -9.38
N GLY A 95 3.15 -7.32 -10.06
CA GLY A 95 3.39 -7.48 -11.49
C GLY A 95 2.25 -6.98 -12.40
N ASN A 96 1.18 -6.39 -11.83
CA ASN A 96 0.12 -5.78 -12.62
C ASN A 96 0.58 -4.40 -13.12
N ASP A 97 0.37 -4.10 -14.41
CA ASP A 97 0.80 -2.84 -15.04
C ASP A 97 0.21 -1.57 -14.37
N SER A 98 -0.92 -1.70 -13.68
CA SER A 98 -1.52 -0.60 -12.92
C SER A 98 -0.85 -0.32 -11.57
N VAL A 99 -0.01 -1.24 -11.07
CA VAL A 99 0.68 -1.12 -9.79
C VAL A 99 2.06 -0.51 -10.01
N LEU A 100 2.26 0.72 -9.53
CA LEU A 100 3.54 1.42 -9.66
C LEU A 100 4.49 1.06 -8.52
N PHE A 101 3.93 0.85 -7.34
CA PHE A 101 4.63 0.43 -6.13
C PHE A 101 3.71 -0.40 -5.25
N LYS A 102 4.30 -1.38 -4.56
CA LYS A 102 3.61 -2.22 -3.60
C LYS A 102 4.53 -2.55 -2.44
N ALA A 103 4.07 -2.37 -1.21
CA ALA A 103 4.75 -2.85 -0.02
C ALA A 103 3.80 -3.76 0.78
N ASN A 104 4.29 -4.86 1.32
CA ASN A 104 3.49 -5.73 2.17
C ASN A 104 4.32 -6.28 3.33
N GLY A 105 3.66 -6.56 4.45
CA GLY A 105 4.34 -7.06 5.64
C GLY A 105 3.37 -7.50 6.73
N ARG A 106 3.95 -7.97 7.83
CA ARG A 106 3.25 -8.19 9.09
C ARG A 106 3.59 -7.07 10.04
N MET A 107 2.57 -6.42 10.58
CA MET A 107 2.75 -5.30 11.49
C MET A 107 3.46 -5.76 12.76
N GLY A 108 4.44 -4.95 13.21
CA GLY A 108 5.11 -5.17 14.48
C GLY A 108 4.22 -4.73 15.63
N ASN A 109 4.30 -5.44 16.77
CA ASN A 109 3.56 -5.06 17.97
C ASN A 109 4.41 -4.14 18.85
N GLY A 110 4.25 -2.82 18.71
CA GLY A 110 5.08 -1.84 19.40
C GLY A 110 6.51 -1.73 18.85
N PHE A 111 6.76 -2.21 17.64
CA PHE A 111 8.02 -2.08 16.91
C PHE A 111 7.77 -1.91 15.41
N PRO A 112 8.74 -1.42 14.62
CA PRO A 112 8.55 -1.15 13.20
C PRO A 112 8.08 -2.37 12.41
N THR A 113 7.15 -2.14 11.47
CA THR A 113 6.71 -3.17 10.52
C THR A 113 7.84 -3.57 9.57
N SER A 114 8.09 -4.88 9.44
CA SER A 114 8.98 -5.38 8.39
C SER A 114 8.23 -5.46 7.07
N LEU A 115 8.46 -4.46 6.21
CA LEU A 115 7.87 -4.37 4.88
C LEU A 115 8.81 -4.94 3.83
N ARG A 116 8.25 -5.73 2.92
CA ARG A 116 8.86 -6.06 1.63
C ARG A 116 8.24 -5.17 0.58
N GLN A 117 9.05 -4.60 -0.30
CA GLN A 117 8.56 -3.66 -1.30
C GLN A 117 8.96 -4.04 -2.73
N PHE A 118 8.09 -3.66 -3.65
CA PHE A 118 8.30 -3.65 -5.08
C PHE A 118 8.08 -2.21 -5.57
N PRO A 119 8.97 -1.65 -6.41
CA PRO A 119 10.28 -2.19 -6.77
C PRO A 119 11.22 -2.38 -5.57
N SER A 120 12.13 -3.36 -5.68
CA SER A 120 13.06 -3.74 -4.61
C SER A 120 14.15 -2.66 -4.40
N PRO A 121 14.34 -2.17 -3.16
CA PRO A 121 15.34 -1.18 -2.82
C PRO A 121 16.74 -1.78 -2.83
N GLU A 122 16.88 -3.07 -2.54
CA GLU A 122 18.17 -3.78 -2.43
C GLU A 122 18.97 -3.75 -3.73
N ILE A 123 18.29 -3.73 -4.88
CA ILE A 123 18.91 -3.64 -6.21
C ILE A 123 18.69 -2.29 -6.87
N SER A 124 18.19 -1.29 -6.13
CA SER A 124 17.76 0.01 -6.67
C SER A 124 16.87 -0.16 -7.91
N SER A 125 16.01 -1.18 -7.92
CA SER A 125 15.09 -1.42 -9.02
C SER A 125 14.08 -0.28 -9.07
N ARG A 126 13.73 0.16 -10.27
CA ARG A 126 12.76 1.24 -10.48
C ARG A 126 11.72 0.79 -11.48
N ASN A 127 10.47 1.12 -11.20
CA ASN A 127 9.41 0.99 -12.16
C ASN A 127 9.46 2.22 -13.08
N PHE A 128 9.72 2.00 -14.37
CA PHE A 128 9.80 3.08 -15.37
C PHE A 128 8.49 3.33 -16.10
N SER A 129 7.40 2.69 -15.67
CA SER A 129 6.06 2.88 -16.22
C SER A 129 5.67 4.36 -16.22
N ILE A 130 5.10 4.76 -17.33
CA ILE A 130 4.59 6.09 -17.58
C ILE A 130 3.06 6.02 -17.54
N PHE A 131 2.43 7.02 -16.94
CA PHE A 131 0.98 7.13 -16.92
C PHE A 131 0.51 8.56 -17.21
N TYR A 132 -0.72 8.68 -17.68
CA TYR A 132 -1.35 9.94 -18.12
C TYR A 132 -2.49 10.39 -17.20
N SER A 133 -2.80 9.61 -16.17
CA SER A 133 -3.79 9.97 -15.16
C SER A 133 -3.35 11.24 -14.44
N ASP A 134 -4.27 12.16 -14.26
CA ASP A 134 -4.19 13.35 -13.42
C ASP A 134 -4.33 13.02 -11.93
N HIS A 135 -4.34 11.74 -11.56
CA HIS A 135 -4.47 11.27 -10.20
C HIS A 135 -3.46 10.17 -9.88
N LEU A 136 -3.08 10.13 -8.60
CA LEU A 136 -2.36 9.03 -7.99
C LEU A 136 -3.12 8.59 -6.74
N TYR A 137 -3.23 7.29 -6.52
CA TYR A 137 -3.89 6.74 -5.35
C TYR A 137 -2.88 6.01 -4.49
N ILE A 138 -2.95 6.23 -3.18
CA ILE A 138 -2.31 5.43 -2.15
C ILE A 138 -3.43 4.62 -1.49
N SER A 139 -3.33 3.29 -1.53
CA SER A 139 -4.31 2.37 -0.95
C SER A 139 -3.60 1.52 0.13
N ILE A 140 -4.23 1.36 1.30
CA ILE A 140 -3.71 0.63 2.47
C ILE A 140 -4.80 -0.31 2.99
#